data_AF-A0A7W9D0R9-F1
#
_entry.id   AF-A0A7W9D0R9-F1
#
_cell.length_a   1.000
_cell.length_b   1.000
_cell.length_c   1.000
_cell.angle_alpha   90.00
_cell.angle_beta   90.00
_cell.angle_gamma   90.00
#
_symmetry.space_group_name_H-M   'P 1'
#
loop_
_entity.id
_entity.type
_entity.pdbx_description
1 polymer ?
#
loop_
_entity_poly.entity_id
_entity_poly.type
_entity_poly.pdbx_seq_one_letter_code
_entity_poly.pdbx_strand_id
1 'polypeptide(L)'
;MRFDRRADLDQLRAQIAADIEAQAADARGLFITLVPGQDAIYRLKRQEALLIVADLQQGANVPEGETLHITAEAAGDAVSRFEKAVEILTRDQHWASGSQMIECVRRSAKSALAAATTAPEIRAAAIIDWREVRAFAQAQTQERTAYVSH
;
A
#
# COMPACT_ATOMS: atom_id res chain seq x y z
N MET A 1 -8.61 -32.23 -34.19
CA MET A 1 -8.76 -31.06 -33.30
C MET A 1 -7.92 -29.93 -33.85
N ARG A 2 -8.51 -28.76 -34.12
CA ARG A 2 -7.80 -27.60 -34.68
C ARG A 2 -7.44 -26.69 -33.50
N PHE A 3 -6.16 -26.61 -33.14
CA PHE A 3 -5.68 -25.66 -32.14
C PHE A 3 -5.74 -24.26 -32.76
N ASP A 4 -6.61 -23.39 -32.25
CA ASP A 4 -6.61 -21.98 -32.63
C ASP A 4 -5.57 -21.25 -31.79
N ARG A 5 -4.35 -21.17 -32.33
CA ARG A 5 -3.19 -20.54 -31.70
C ARG A 5 -3.46 -19.10 -31.26
N ARG A 6 -4.40 -18.37 -31.88
CA ARG A 6 -4.74 -17.00 -31.46
C ARG A 6 -5.60 -17.01 -30.21
N ALA A 7 -6.63 -17.85 -30.17
CA ALA A 7 -7.45 -18.05 -28.98
C ALA A 7 -6.61 -18.48 -27.76
N ASP A 8 -5.60 -19.33 -27.98
CA ASP A 8 -4.66 -19.76 -26.93
C ASP A 8 -3.81 -18.60 -26.39
N LEU A 9 -3.39 -17.65 -27.24
CA LEU A 9 -2.61 -16.49 -26.82
C LEU A 9 -3.47 -15.45 -26.08
N ASP A 10 -4.72 -15.27 -26.48
CA ASP A 10 -5.65 -14.36 -25.81
C ASP A 10 -6.00 -14.87 -24.40
N GLN A 11 -6.26 -16.17 -24.27
CA GLN A 11 -6.48 -16.78 -22.95
C GLN A 11 -5.24 -16.66 -22.06
N LEU A 12 -4.05 -16.94 -22.61
CA LEU A 12 -2.81 -16.78 -21.86
C LEU A 12 -2.59 -15.33 -21.42
N ARG A 13 -2.89 -14.36 -22.28
CA ARG A 13 -2.79 -12.93 -21.95
C ARG A 13 -3.74 -12.53 -20.83
N ALA A 14 -4.98 -13.03 -20.85
CA ALA A 14 -5.94 -12.78 -19.78
C ALA A 14 -5.47 -13.36 -18.44
N GLN A 15 -4.92 -14.59 -18.46
CA GLN A 15 -4.34 -15.21 -17.26
C GLN A 15 -3.18 -14.38 -16.71
N ILE A 16 -2.21 -14.00 -17.56
CA ILE A 16 -1.06 -13.20 -17.14
C ILE A 16 -1.51 -11.82 -16.62
N ALA A 17 -2.52 -11.20 -17.23
CA ALA A 17 -3.07 -9.95 -16.72
C ALA A 17 -3.62 -10.11 -15.30
N ALA A 18 -4.33 -11.21 -15.01
CA ALA A 18 -4.82 -11.52 -13.66
C ALA A 18 -3.66 -11.76 -12.68
N ASP A 19 -2.62 -12.50 -13.10
CA ASP A 19 -1.44 -12.77 -12.27
C ASP A 19 -0.71 -11.47 -11.89
N ILE A 20 -0.59 -10.51 -12.82
CA ILE A 20 0.00 -9.19 -12.54
C ILE A 20 -0.81 -8.44 -11.47
N GLU A 21 -2.14 -8.47 -11.54
CA GLU A 21 -3.00 -7.80 -10.56
C GLU A 21 -2.94 -8.49 -9.18
N ALA A 22 -2.86 -9.82 -9.16
CA ALA A 22 -2.67 -10.59 -7.92
C ALA A 22 -1.34 -10.26 -7.24
N GLN A 23 -0.23 -10.26 -7.99
CA GLN A 23 1.08 -9.85 -7.46
C GLN A 23 1.08 -8.41 -6.94
N ALA A 24 0.40 -7.50 -7.64
CA ALA A 24 0.26 -6.12 -7.16
C ALA A 24 -0.55 -6.06 -5.86
N ALA A 25 -1.60 -6.87 -5.71
CA ALA A 25 -2.35 -6.97 -4.45
C ALA A 25 -1.46 -7.49 -3.30
N ASP A 26 -0.69 -8.55 -3.53
CA ASP A 26 0.26 -9.08 -2.54
C ASP A 26 1.28 -8.02 -2.13
N ALA A 27 1.79 -7.24 -3.08
CA ALA A 27 2.71 -6.14 -2.81
C ALA A 27 2.07 -5.03 -1.97
N ARG A 28 0.78 -4.71 -2.16
CA ARG A 28 0.05 -3.75 -1.31
C ARG A 28 -0.10 -4.27 0.12
N GLY A 29 -0.26 -5.58 0.29
CA GLY A 29 -0.32 -6.24 1.59
C GLY A 29 0.93 -6.06 2.46
N LEU A 30 2.05 -5.61 1.89
CA LEU A 30 3.26 -5.24 2.64
C LEU A 30 3.13 -3.92 3.42
N PHE A 31 2.17 -3.07 3.04
CA PHE A 31 2.01 -1.71 3.58
C PHE A 31 0.69 -1.52 4.33
N ILE A 32 -0.38 -2.14 3.83
CA ILE A 32 -1.75 -1.94 4.32
C ILE A 32 -2.45 -3.27 4.60
N THR A 33 -3.49 -3.23 5.42
CA THR A 33 -4.37 -4.39 5.62
C THR A 33 -5.39 -4.48 4.50
N LEU A 34 -5.42 -5.61 3.79
CA LEU A 34 -6.30 -5.86 2.65
C LEU A 34 -7.71 -6.35 3.07
N VAL A 35 -8.29 -5.74 4.10
CA VAL A 35 -9.64 -6.09 4.57
C VAL A 35 -10.65 -5.08 4.03
N PRO A 36 -11.77 -5.52 3.41
CA PRO A 36 -12.80 -4.61 2.93
C PRO A 36 -13.24 -3.60 3.99
N GLY A 37 -13.28 -2.33 3.61
CA GLY A 37 -13.66 -1.22 4.50
C GLY A 37 -12.48 -0.56 5.25
N GLN A 38 -11.30 -1.16 5.30
CA GLN A 38 -10.13 -0.55 5.94
C GLN A 38 -9.72 0.78 5.29
N ASP A 39 -9.86 0.92 3.97
CA ASP A 39 -9.55 2.16 3.25
C ASP A 39 -10.39 3.36 3.72
N ALA A 40 -11.62 3.13 4.18
CA ALA A 40 -12.45 4.18 4.74
C ALA A 40 -11.92 4.61 6.11
N ILE A 41 -11.53 3.63 6.95
CA ILE A 41 -10.94 3.89 8.27
C ILE A 41 -9.60 4.61 8.15
N TYR A 42 -8.73 4.21 7.23
CA TYR A 42 -7.45 4.90 7.00
C TYR A 42 -7.65 6.35 6.59
N ARG A 43 -8.62 6.65 5.72
CA ARG A 43 -8.95 8.03 5.32
C ARG A 43 -9.48 8.86 6.49
N LEU A 44 -10.37 8.30 7.31
CA LEU A 44 -10.90 8.97 8.50
C LEU A 44 -9.77 9.30 9.48
N LYS A 45 -8.94 8.31 9.82
CA LYS A 45 -7.78 8.49 10.71
C LYS A 45 -6.80 9.53 10.19
N ARG A 46 -6.52 9.54 8.89
CA ARG A 46 -5.67 10.55 8.27
C ARG A 46 -6.27 11.95 8.43
N GLN A 47 -7.57 12.12 8.22
CA GLN A 47 -8.24 13.40 8.40
C GLN A 47 -8.15 13.88 9.86
N GLU A 48 -8.43 13.01 10.82
CA GLU A 48 -8.29 13.31 12.25
C GLU A 48 -6.84 13.69 12.60
N ALA A 49 -5.86 12.98 12.05
CA ALA A 49 -4.44 13.25 12.31
C ALA A 49 -4.03 14.63 11.79
N LEU A 50 -4.51 15.00 10.60
CA LEU A 50 -4.27 16.32 10.00
C LEU A 50 -4.84 17.46 10.87
N LEU A 51 -6.00 17.26 11.49
CA LEU A 51 -6.57 18.25 12.42
C LEU A 51 -5.66 18.46 13.63
N ILE A 52 -5.17 17.38 14.23
CA ILE A 52 -4.29 17.42 15.41
C ILE A 52 -2.95 18.09 15.09
N VAL A 53 -2.29 17.72 13.99
CA VAL A 53 -0.97 18.29 13.66
C VAL A 53 -1.04 19.74 13.17
N ALA A 54 -2.22 20.20 12.73
CA ALA A 54 -2.43 21.60 12.37
C ALA A 54 -2.57 22.52 13.59
N ASP A 55 -2.89 21.97 14.77
CA ASP A 55 -2.97 22.74 16.01
C ASP A 55 -1.59 23.01 16.61
N LEU A 56 -1.28 24.29 16.85
CA LEU A 56 -0.01 24.72 17.44
C LEU A 56 0.17 24.23 18.89
N GLN A 57 -0.92 23.86 19.57
CA GLN A 57 -0.86 23.22 20.89
C GLN A 57 -0.91 21.69 20.79
N GLN A 58 -0.45 21.12 19.67
CA GLN A 58 -0.29 19.68 19.47
C GLN A 58 -1.60 18.90 19.73
N GLY A 59 -2.72 19.45 19.26
CA GLY A 59 -4.04 18.85 19.38
C GLY A 59 -4.77 19.16 20.68
N ALA A 60 -4.16 19.88 21.64
CA ALA A 60 -4.83 20.25 22.88
C ALA A 60 -6.09 21.11 22.65
N ASN A 61 -6.12 21.89 21.56
CA ASN A 61 -7.28 22.70 21.20
C ASN A 61 -8.30 21.96 20.31
N VAL A 62 -8.00 20.75 19.86
CA VAL A 62 -8.88 19.96 18.99
C VAL A 62 -9.82 19.11 19.85
N PRO A 63 -11.15 19.29 19.74
CA PRO A 63 -12.12 18.49 20.49
C PRO A 63 -11.97 16.98 20.20
N GLU A 64 -12.07 16.17 21.24
CA GLU A 64 -12.00 14.70 21.10
C GLU A 64 -13.11 14.14 20.19
N GLY A 65 -14.29 14.76 20.20
CA GLY A 65 -15.41 14.40 19.33
C GLY A 65 -15.12 14.56 17.83
N GLU A 66 -14.09 15.33 17.45
CA GLU A 66 -13.63 15.50 16.07
C GLU A 66 -12.51 14.52 15.69
N THR A 67 -12.00 13.76 16.66
CA THR A 67 -10.82 12.88 16.52
C THR A 67 -11.04 11.53 17.20
N LEU A 68 -12.21 10.92 16.99
CA LEU A 68 -12.68 9.74 17.73
C LEU A 68 -11.73 8.55 17.62
N HIS A 69 -11.21 8.24 16.43
CA HIS A 69 -10.32 7.10 16.24
C HIS A 69 -8.97 7.34 16.88
N ILE A 70 -8.39 8.52 16.67
CA ILE A 70 -7.08 8.87 17.25
C ILE A 70 -7.16 8.95 18.77
N THR A 71 -8.23 9.53 19.32
CA THR A 71 -8.43 9.61 20.76
C THR A 71 -8.49 8.21 21.38
N ALA A 72 -9.26 7.30 20.79
CA ALA A 72 -9.37 5.92 21.28
C ALA A 72 -8.04 5.16 21.17
N GLU A 73 -7.32 5.28 20.06
CA GLU A 73 -6.03 4.59 19.86
C GLU A 73 -4.90 5.16 20.71
N ALA A 74 -4.85 6.48 20.89
CA ALA A 74 -3.89 7.13 21.77
C ALA A 74 -4.08 6.67 23.23
N ALA A 75 -5.32 6.62 23.70
CA ALA A 75 -5.65 6.10 25.03
C ALA A 75 -5.30 4.61 25.17
N GLY A 76 -5.61 3.80 24.15
CA GLY A 76 -5.30 2.36 24.13
C GLY A 76 -3.80 2.06 24.16
N ASP A 77 -2.99 2.88 23.48
CA ASP A 77 -1.55 2.71 23.37
C ASP A 77 -0.76 3.51 24.43
N ALA A 78 -1.45 4.21 25.33
CA ALA A 78 -0.88 5.07 26.37
C ALA A 78 0.10 6.13 25.84
N VAL A 79 -0.23 6.74 24.69
CA VAL A 79 0.51 7.86 24.06
C VAL A 79 -0.38 9.09 23.92
N SER A 80 0.21 10.24 23.64
CA SER A 80 -0.57 11.44 23.32
C SER A 80 -1.29 11.32 21.98
N ARG A 81 -2.39 12.08 21.81
CA ARG A 81 -3.09 12.21 20.52
C ARG A 81 -2.16 12.72 19.41
N PHE A 82 -1.22 13.60 19.76
CA PHE A 82 -0.23 14.11 18.82
C PHE A 82 0.73 13.03 18.34
N GLU A 83 1.32 12.25 19.26
CA GLU A 83 2.20 11.13 18.90
C GLU A 83 1.47 10.11 18.03
N LYS A 84 0.22 9.78 18.37
CA LYS A 84 -0.62 8.91 17.56
C LYS A 84 -0.91 9.48 16.16
N ALA A 85 -1.19 10.78 16.05
CA ALA A 85 -1.39 11.45 14.78
C ALA A 85 -0.13 11.42 13.91
N VAL A 86 1.05 11.66 14.49
CA VAL A 86 2.34 11.55 13.80
C VAL A 86 2.57 10.12 13.31
N GLU A 87 2.35 9.10 14.14
CA GLU A 87 2.47 7.69 13.72
C GLU A 87 1.59 7.38 12.50
N ILE A 88 0.33 7.83 12.53
CA ILE A 88 -0.64 7.61 11.44
C ILE A 88 -0.17 8.30 10.15
N LEU A 89 0.27 9.56 10.23
CA LEU A 89 0.73 10.31 9.05
C LEU A 89 2.05 9.74 8.50
N THR A 90 2.94 9.26 9.36
CA THR A 90 4.16 8.56 8.94
C THR A 90 3.83 7.28 8.17
N ARG A 91 2.85 6.50 8.63
CA ARG A 91 2.35 5.31 7.91
C ARG A 91 1.66 5.68 6.60
N ASP A 92 0.84 6.72 6.59
CA ASP A 92 0.16 7.22 5.38
C ASP A 92 1.16 7.63 4.31
N GLN A 93 2.21 8.37 4.70
CA GLN A 93 3.28 8.76 3.79
C GLN A 93 4.06 7.54 3.27
N HIS A 94 4.33 6.56 4.13
CA HIS A 94 4.99 5.33 3.73
C HIS A 94 4.16 4.55 2.71
N TRP A 95 2.85 4.42 2.95
CA TRP A 95 1.92 3.84 1.99
C TRP A 95 1.86 4.65 0.68
N ALA A 96 1.81 5.98 0.73
CA ALA A 96 1.76 6.82 -0.45
C ALA A 96 2.97 6.56 -1.38
N SER A 97 4.19 6.55 -0.82
CA SER A 97 5.40 6.23 -1.56
C SER A 97 5.41 4.78 -2.07
N GLY A 98 5.06 3.81 -1.23
CA GLY A 98 5.00 2.40 -1.60
C GLY A 98 3.98 2.12 -2.72
N SER A 99 2.80 2.73 -2.64
CA SER A 99 1.74 2.59 -3.64
C SER A 99 2.18 3.13 -5.01
N GLN A 100 2.92 4.23 -5.05
CA GLN A 100 3.46 4.78 -6.29
C GLN A 100 4.48 3.81 -6.92
N MET A 101 5.37 3.22 -6.12
CA MET A 101 6.34 2.23 -6.59
C MET A 101 5.62 1.01 -7.18
N ILE A 102 4.61 0.50 -6.47
CA ILE A 102 3.80 -0.64 -6.94
C ILE A 102 3.12 -0.31 -8.28
N GLU A 103 2.49 0.85 -8.39
CA GLU A 103 1.79 1.25 -9.61
C GLU A 103 2.73 1.51 -10.79
N CYS A 104 3.97 1.92 -10.56
CA CYS A 104 4.98 2.05 -11.60
C CYS A 104 5.35 0.67 -12.18
N VAL A 105 5.67 -0.28 -11.29
CA VAL A 105 6.05 -1.64 -11.66
C VAL A 105 4.90 -2.38 -12.35
N ARG A 106 3.69 -2.32 -11.77
CA ARG A 106 2.48 -2.93 -12.33
C ARG A 106 2.16 -2.39 -13.73
N ARG A 107 2.20 -1.07 -13.94
CA ARG A 107 1.95 -0.48 -15.26
C ARG A 107 3.01 -0.86 -16.29
N SER A 108 4.27 -0.92 -15.88
CA SER A 108 5.36 -1.40 -16.74
C SER A 108 5.13 -2.85 -17.18
N ALA A 109 4.75 -3.74 -16.26
CA ALA A 109 4.43 -5.14 -16.58
C ALA A 109 3.23 -5.25 -17.55
N LYS A 110 2.17 -4.46 -17.33
CA LYS A 110 1.01 -4.44 -18.24
C LYS A 110 1.35 -3.90 -19.63
N SER A 111 2.26 -2.92 -19.71
CA SER A 111 2.78 -2.41 -20.97
C SER A 111 3.58 -3.49 -21.72
N ALA A 112 4.50 -4.18 -21.02
CA ALA A 112 5.26 -5.29 -21.58
C ALA A 112 4.34 -6.43 -22.06
N LEU A 113 3.31 -6.77 -21.27
CA LEU A 113 2.28 -7.71 -21.68
C LEU A 113 1.60 -7.25 -22.96
N ALA A 114 1.12 -6.01 -23.03
CA ALA A 114 0.44 -5.49 -24.22
C ALA A 114 1.30 -5.53 -25.48
N ALA A 115 2.62 -5.31 -25.36
CA ALA A 115 3.57 -5.38 -26.47
C ALA A 115 3.93 -6.82 -26.88
N ALA A 116 3.73 -7.82 -26.02
CA ALA A 116 4.08 -9.20 -26.28
C ALA A 116 3.27 -9.80 -27.43
N THR A 117 3.95 -10.43 -28.38
CA THR A 117 3.40 -11.07 -29.58
C THR A 117 3.51 -12.59 -29.56
N THR A 118 4.33 -13.13 -28.65
CA THR A 118 4.58 -14.57 -28.53
C THR A 118 4.25 -15.10 -27.14
N ALA A 119 3.95 -16.40 -27.02
CA ALA A 119 3.67 -17.02 -25.73
C ALA A 119 4.83 -16.89 -24.72
N PRO A 120 6.12 -17.02 -25.10
CA PRO A 120 7.24 -16.73 -24.20
C PRO A 120 7.27 -15.28 -23.71
N GLU A 121 7.05 -14.30 -24.59
CA GLU A 121 7.00 -12.88 -24.21
C GLU A 121 5.84 -12.60 -23.24
N ILE A 122 4.67 -13.19 -23.50
CA ILE A 122 3.50 -13.06 -22.63
C ILE A 122 3.83 -13.60 -21.23
N ARG A 123 4.45 -14.78 -21.12
CA ARG A 123 4.87 -15.34 -19.82
C ARG A 123 5.94 -14.51 -19.14
N ALA A 124 6.89 -13.95 -19.90
CA ALA A 124 7.93 -13.10 -19.34
C ALA A 124 7.37 -11.84 -18.67
N ALA A 125 6.25 -11.31 -19.15
CA ALA A 125 5.61 -10.13 -18.55
C ALA A 125 5.08 -10.35 -17.12
N ALA A 126 4.86 -11.60 -16.69
CA ALA A 126 4.50 -11.94 -15.30
C ALA A 126 5.70 -11.99 -14.35
N ILE A 127 6.93 -12.00 -14.88
CA ILE A 127 8.15 -12.05 -14.07
C ILE A 127 8.48 -10.63 -13.64
N ILE A 128 7.84 -10.20 -12.55
CA ILE A 128 7.98 -8.85 -12.02
C ILE A 128 9.03 -8.84 -10.89
N ASP A 129 9.95 -7.88 -10.97
CA ASP A 129 10.89 -7.63 -9.88
C ASP A 129 10.30 -6.69 -8.82
N TRP A 130 9.92 -7.26 -7.68
CA TRP A 130 9.38 -6.55 -6.52
C TRP A 130 10.44 -6.24 -5.44
N ARG A 131 11.74 -6.44 -5.71
CA ARG A 131 12.79 -6.31 -4.68
C ARG A 131 12.84 -4.92 -4.05
N GLU A 132 12.79 -3.86 -4.85
CA GLU A 132 12.82 -2.48 -4.34
C GLU A 132 11.59 -2.16 -3.48
N VAL A 133 10.40 -2.61 -3.90
CA VAL A 133 9.16 -2.45 -3.13
C VAL A 133 9.27 -3.16 -1.77
N ARG A 134 9.77 -4.40 -1.76
CA ARG A 134 9.98 -5.16 -0.52
C ARG A 134 11.00 -4.51 0.41
N ALA A 135 12.13 -4.05 -0.14
CA ALA A 135 13.16 -3.38 0.63
C ALA A 135 12.62 -2.09 1.27
N PHE A 136 11.85 -1.30 0.52
CA PHE A 136 11.21 -0.09 1.04
C PHE A 136 10.23 -0.42 2.17
N ALA A 137 9.34 -1.41 2.00
CA ALA A 137 8.39 -1.82 3.05
C ALA A 137 9.07 -2.24 4.37
N GLN A 138 10.24 -2.89 4.27
CA GLN A 138 10.96 -3.39 5.45
C GLN A 138 11.70 -2.29 6.22
N ALA A 139 12.11 -1.21 5.55
CA ALA A 139 12.87 -0.12 6.18
C ALA A 139 12.11 0.52 7.36
N GLN A 140 10.78 0.70 7.27
CA GLN A 140 9.99 1.22 8.39
C GLN A 140 9.83 0.25 9.57
N THR A 141 9.92 -1.06 9.33
CA THR A 141 9.84 -2.05 10.40
C THR A 141 11.11 -2.01 11.27
N GLN A 142 12.26 -1.70 10.65
CA GLN A 142 13.55 -1.62 11.33
C GLN A 142 13.69 -0.34 12.18
N GLU A 143 13.22 0.81 11.69
CA GLU A 143 13.20 2.07 12.47
C GLU A 143 12.35 1.97 13.74
N ARG A 144 11.21 1.24 13.67
CA ARG A 144 10.34 1.00 14.84
C ARG A 144 11.00 0.15 15.93
N THR A 145 11.93 -0.74 15.56
CA THR A 145 12.63 -1.60 16.52
C THR A 145 13.79 -0.87 17.21
N ALA A 146 14.42 0.07 16.50
CA ALA A 146 15.50 0.89 17.05
C ALA A 146 15.02 1.89 18.11
N TYR A 147 13.79 2.42 17.98
CA TYR A 147 13.27 3.45 18.90
C TYR A 147 12.79 2.92 20.26
N VAL A 148 12.54 1.62 20.40
CA VAL A 148 12.03 1.00 21.66
C VAL A 148 13.17 0.51 22.57
N SER A 149 14.43 0.70 22.16
CA SER A 149 15.62 0.22 22.88
C SER A 149 16.34 1.30 23.72
N HIS A 150 15.68 2.42 24.02
CA HIS A 150 16.24 3.53 24.81
C HIS A 150 15.33 3.92 25.97
#